data_AF-A0A435FPX0-F1
#
_entry.id   AF-A0A435FPX0-F1
#
_cell.length_a   1.000
_cell.length_b   1.000
_cell.length_c   1.000
_cell.angle_alpha   90.00
_cell.angle_beta   90.00
_cell.angle_gamma   90.00
#
_symmetry.space_group_name_H-M   'P 1'
#
loop_
_entity.id
_entity.type
_entity.pdbx_description
1 polymer ?
#
loop_
_entity_poly.entity_id
_entity_poly.type
_entity_poly.pdbx_seq_one_letter_code
_entity_poly.pdbx_strand_id
1 'polypeptide(L)' 'GLRDALRHFLVDEDSRRVSAFMERHGHVEVEFPMIEAGGQKIDPFFNINTPDDLAVAERLLQSLRP' A
#
# COMPACT_ATOMS: atom_id res chain seq x y z
N GLY A 1 7.53 -17.24 -15.73
CA GLY A 1 7.19 -17.03 -14.29
C GLY A 1 6.53 -15.69 -14.08
N LEU A 2 6.22 -15.27 -12.85
CA LEU A 2 5.46 -14.03 -12.56
C LEU A 2 6.07 -12.77 -13.20
N ARG A 3 7.40 -12.67 -13.26
CA ARG A 3 8.09 -11.55 -13.94
C ARG A 3 7.71 -11.40 -15.41
N ASP A 4 7.71 -12.51 -16.16
CA ASP A 4 7.40 -12.47 -17.59
C ASP A 4 5.92 -12.20 -17.83
N ALA A 5 5.06 -12.78 -16.98
CA ALA A 5 3.63 -12.53 -17.02
C ALA A 5 3.31 -11.06 -16.72
N LEU A 6 3.99 -10.45 -15.73
CA LEU A 6 3.82 -9.04 -15.41
C LEU A 6 4.30 -8.14 -16.56
N ARG A 7 5.45 -8.47 -17.18
CA ARG A 7 5.92 -7.73 -18.37
C ARG A 7 4.90 -7.77 -19.49
N HIS A 8 4.37 -8.95 -19.81
CA HIS A 8 3.35 -9.09 -20.85
C HIS A 8 2.10 -8.26 -20.53
N PHE A 9 1.61 -8.37 -19.29
CA PHE A 9 0.43 -7.63 -18.83
C PHE A 9 0.59 -6.10 -18.90
N LEU A 10 1.79 -5.59 -18.57
CA LEU A 10 2.07 -4.15 -18.60
C LEU A 10 2.36 -3.62 -20.00
N VAL A 11 3.05 -4.39 -20.84
CA VAL A 11 3.60 -3.91 -22.12
C VAL A 11 2.72 -4.32 -23.30
N ASP A 12 2.32 -5.58 -23.35
CA ASP A 12 1.60 -6.15 -24.50
C ASP A 12 0.09 -5.97 -24.33
N GLU A 13 -0.43 -6.05 -23.10
CA GLU A 13 -1.84 -5.80 -22.78
C GLU A 13 -2.14 -4.34 -22.38
N ASP A 14 -1.12 -3.50 -22.19
CA ASP A 14 -1.20 -2.09 -21.71
C ASP A 14 -2.12 -1.90 -20.48
N SER A 15 -2.20 -2.91 -19.61
CA SER A 15 -3.06 -2.88 -18.44
C SER A 15 -2.27 -2.39 -17.22
N ARG A 16 -2.77 -1.34 -16.57
CA ARG A 16 -2.16 -0.75 -15.34
C ARG A 16 -2.86 -1.16 -14.05
N ARG A 17 -3.88 -2.03 -14.13
CA ARG A 17 -4.68 -2.44 -12.97
C ARG A 17 -4.03 -3.64 -12.30
N VAL A 18 -3.29 -3.38 -11.23
CA VAL A 18 -2.60 -4.43 -10.44
C VAL A 18 -3.58 -5.48 -9.91
N SER A 19 -4.80 -5.09 -9.50
CA SER A 19 -5.82 -6.05 -9.02
C SER A 19 -6.15 -7.13 -10.06
N ALA A 20 -6.32 -6.75 -11.33
CA ALA A 20 -6.59 -7.70 -12.41
C ALA A 20 -5.41 -8.65 -12.67
N PHE A 21 -4.17 -8.21 -12.44
CA PHE A 21 -3.01 -9.08 -12.50
C PHE A 21 -2.98 -10.09 -11.33
N MET A 22 -3.29 -9.62 -10.11
CA MET A 22 -3.34 -10.45 -8.89
C MET A 22 -4.43 -11.53 -8.98
N GLU A 23 -5.61 -11.19 -9.50
CA GLU A 23 -6.71 -12.15 -9.70
C GLU A 23 -6.33 -13.28 -10.67
N ARG A 24 -5.59 -12.97 -11.75
CA ARG A 24 -5.17 -13.97 -12.75
C ARG A 24 -4.14 -14.98 -12.25
N HIS A 25 -3.33 -14.60 -11.27
CA HIS A 25 -2.22 -15.43 -10.78
C HIS A 25 -2.46 -16.02 -9.38
N GLY A 26 -3.59 -15.67 -8.75
CA GLY A 26 -3.90 -16.02 -7.39
C GLY A 26 -3.13 -15.16 -6.39
N HIS A 27 -3.80 -14.75 -5.31
CA HIS A 27 -3.20 -14.06 -4.18
C HIS A 27 -3.84 -14.55 -2.89
N VAL A 28 -3.15 -14.30 -1.77
CA VAL A 28 -3.69 -14.52 -0.43
C VAL A 28 -3.77 -13.18 0.27
N GLU A 29 -4.85 -12.96 1.02
CA GLU A 29 -5.01 -11.80 1.86
C GLU A 29 -4.30 -12.03 3.20
N VAL A 30 -3.60 -11.00 3.68
CA VAL A 30 -2.88 -11.02 4.96
C VAL A 30 -3.31 -9.79 5.75
N GLU A 31 -3.72 -9.99 7.00
CA GLU A 31 -4.12 -8.90 7.88
C GLU A 31 -2.88 -8.17 8.43
N PHE A 32 -2.91 -6.84 8.38
CA PHE A 32 -1.93 -5.97 9.02
C PHE A 32 -2.64 -5.12 10.09
N PRO A 33 -2.36 -5.35 11.39
CA PRO A 33 -3.02 -4.59 12.44
C PRO A 33 -2.54 -3.14 12.48
N MET A 34 -3.41 -2.24 12.96
CA MET A 34 -3.04 -0.86 13.24
C MET A 34 -1.96 -0.80 14.33
N ILE A 35 -0.97 0.08 14.16
CA ILE A 35 0.08 0.33 15.15
C ILE A 35 -0.50 1.15 16.30
N GLU A 36 -0.27 0.73 17.55
CA GLU A 36 -0.65 1.52 18.73
C GLU A 36 0.53 2.39 19.19
N ALA A 37 0.36 3.71 19.18
CA ALA A 37 1.36 4.66 19.66
C ALA A 37 0.69 5.95 20.17
N GLY A 38 1.19 6.52 21.27
CA GLY A 38 0.65 7.77 21.83
C GLY A 38 -0.84 7.74 22.19
N GLY A 39 -1.41 6.55 22.46
CA GLY A 39 -2.85 6.35 22.69
C GLY A 39 -3.71 6.37 21.42
N GLN A 40 -3.10 6.32 20.23
CA GLN A 40 -3.77 6.34 18.93
C GLN A 40 -3.47 5.06 18.14
N LYS A 41 -4.38 4.72 17.22
CA LYS A 41 -4.20 3.64 16.24
C LYS A 41 -3.78 4.22 14.90
N ILE A 42 -2.65 3.77 14.38
CA ILE A 42 -1.99 4.31 13.19
C ILE A 42 -1.95 3.24 12.11
N ASP A 43 -2.37 3.61 10.90
CA ASP A 43 -2.29 2.73 9.73
C ASP A 43 -0.82 2.58 9.29
N PRO A 44 -0.25 1.36 9.28
CA PRO A 44 1.13 1.13 8.83
C PRO A 44 1.37 1.48 7.35
N PHE A 45 0.32 1.61 6.54
CA PHE A 45 0.39 1.91 5.10
C PHE A 45 -0.30 3.23 4.72
N PHE A 46 -0.34 4.20 5.64
CA PHE A 46 -0.91 5.52 5.37
C PHE A 46 -0.33 6.15 4.08
N ASN A 47 -1.20 6.43 3.10
CA ASN A 47 -0.81 6.99 1.81
C ASN A 47 -0.80 8.52 1.84
N ILE A 48 0.25 9.12 1.27
CA ILE A 48 0.37 10.58 1.11
C ILE A 48 0.16 10.91 -0.37
N ASN A 49 -1.03 11.41 -0.72
CA ASN A 49 -1.37 11.80 -2.09
C ASN A 49 -1.48 13.32 -2.24
N THR A 50 -1.75 14.03 -1.15
CA THR A 50 -1.97 15.48 -1.09
C THR A 50 -1.03 16.14 -0.07
N PRO A 51 -0.82 17.47 -0.15
CA PRO A 51 -0.09 18.21 0.88
C PRO A 51 -0.71 18.10 2.28
N ASP A 52 -2.03 17.97 2.38
CA ASP A 52 -2.70 17.81 3.67
C ASP A 52 -2.40 16.44 4.31
N ASP A 53 -2.29 15.39 3.49
CA ASP A 53 -1.86 14.06 3.95
C ASP A 53 -0.44 14.13 4.55
N LEU A 54 0.44 14.96 3.98
CA LEU A 54 1.80 15.15 4.50
C LEU A 54 1.76 15.77 5.91
N ALA A 55 0.93 16.80 6.13
CA ALA A 55 0.76 17.40 7.45
C ALA A 55 0.17 16.41 8.47
N VAL A 56 -0.69 15.48 8.04
CA VAL A 56 -1.15 14.36 8.88
C VAL A 56 0.00 13.41 9.19
N ALA A 57 0.78 13.00 8.20
CA ALA A 57 1.91 12.09 8.37
C ALA A 57 2.96 12.65 9.35
N GLU A 58 3.24 13.96 9.31
CA GLU A 58 4.15 14.61 10.26
C GLU A 58 3.67 14.48 11.71
N ARG A 59 2.36 14.65 11.96
CA ARG A 59 1.76 14.48 13.30
C ARG A 59 1.78 13.01 13.76
N LEU A 60 1.50 12.07 12.84
CA LEU A 60 1.59 10.64 13.12
C LEU A 60 3.02 10.26 13.51
N LEU A 61 4.03 10.77 12.78
CA LEU A 61 5.44 10.51 13.07
C LEU A 61 5.87 11.02 14.45
N GLN A 62 5.33 12.15 14.90
CA GLN A 62 5.60 12.65 16.26
C GLN A 62 5.01 11.74 17.34
N SER A 63 3.86 11.13 17.07
CA SER A 63 3.18 10.21 18.00
C SER A 63 3.84 8.82 18.06
N LEU A 64 4.57 8.45 17.01
CA LEU A 64 5.36 7.22 16.90
C LEU A 64 6.74 7.31 17.56
N ARG A 65 7.22 8.52 17.88
CA ARG A 65 8.49 8.70 18.59
C ARG A 65 8.31 8.29 20.07
N PRO A 66 9.29 7.56 20.65
CA PRO A 66 9.22 7.10 22.04
C PRO A 66 9.18 8.25 23.06
#